data_AF-A0A844Z0Y8-F1
#
_entry.id   AF-A0A844Z0Y8-F1
#
_cell.length_a   1.000
_cell.length_b   1.000
_cell.length_c   1.000
_cell.angle_alpha   90.00
_cell.angle_beta   90.00
_cell.angle_gamma   90.00
#
_symmetry.space_group_name_H-M   'P 1'
#
loop_
_entity.id
_entity.type
_entity.pdbx_description
1 polymer ?
#
loop_
_entity_poly.entity_id
_entity_poly.type
_entity_poly.pdbx_seq_one_letter_code
_entity_poly.pdbx_strand_id
1 'polypeptide(L)'
;MIPLPSTLTLVQLRERLSLANSYNRLPILLDLAWQAEWADWLTVLGEEWQSCDNIGLHLDELLEQTPLADVIDQPKALRQWLMTADEVAALDALPEVVTVWRGCYQSNKWGLSWSLDRDKAAAFPSFNRYRQDGQPLLVKARIARDDILALKLERNEAEVIAVRPKHVSTSHLPLD
;
A
#
# COMPACT_ATOMS: atom_id res chain seq x y z
N MET A 1 21.66 21.66 -27.49
CA MET A 1 20.43 21.54 -26.69
C MET A 1 20.04 20.07 -26.75
N ILE A 2 20.37 19.30 -25.71
CA ILE A 2 19.95 17.90 -25.62
C ILE A 2 18.46 17.95 -25.28
N PRO A 3 17.55 17.32 -26.05
CA PRO A 3 16.15 17.28 -25.67
C PRO A 3 16.07 16.62 -24.29
N LEU A 4 15.43 17.29 -23.34
CA LEU A 4 15.05 16.64 -22.09
C LEU A 4 14.26 15.38 -22.48
N PRO A 5 14.56 14.21 -21.89
CA PRO A 5 13.76 13.03 -22.15
C PRO A 5 12.29 13.38 -21.88
N SER A 6 11.43 13.13 -22.85
CA SER A 6 10.00 13.38 -22.71
C SER A 6 9.47 12.58 -21.52
N THR A 7 8.85 13.26 -20.56
CA THR A 7 8.14 12.65 -19.44
C THR A 7 7.19 11.58 -19.96
N LEU A 8 7.24 10.38 -19.35
CA LEU A 8 6.34 9.28 -19.66
C LEU A 8 4.91 9.68 -19.29
N THR A 9 4.00 9.43 -20.22
CA THR A 9 2.56 9.57 -19.98
C THR A 9 2.03 8.41 -19.14
N LEU A 10 0.86 8.60 -18.50
CA LEU A 10 0.12 7.53 -17.83
C LEU A 10 -0.03 6.24 -18.67
N VAL A 11 -0.33 6.37 -19.97
CA VAL A 11 -0.46 5.21 -20.87
C VAL A 11 0.88 4.47 -21.00
N GLN A 12 1.97 5.20 -21.17
CA GLN A 12 3.31 4.60 -21.28
C GLN A 12 3.75 3.94 -19.97
N LEU A 13 3.42 4.51 -18.80
CA LEU A 13 3.68 3.86 -17.52
C LEU A 13 2.97 2.50 -17.42
N ARG A 14 1.66 2.45 -17.73
CA ARG A 14 0.90 1.20 -17.74
C ARG A 14 1.47 0.18 -18.72
N GLU A 15 1.86 0.61 -19.92
CA GLU A 15 2.52 -0.25 -20.91
C GLU A 15 3.84 -0.82 -20.41
N ARG A 16 4.63 -0.08 -19.61
CA ARG A 16 5.88 -0.60 -19.02
C ARG A 16 5.62 -1.71 -17.99
N LEU A 17 4.44 -1.73 -17.36
CA LEU A 17 4.06 -2.74 -16.39
C LEU A 17 3.25 -3.91 -16.99
N SER A 18 2.85 -3.84 -18.26
CA SER A 18 1.95 -4.85 -18.84
C SER A 18 2.54 -6.27 -18.89
N LEU A 19 3.87 -6.41 -18.88
CA LEU A 19 4.58 -7.69 -18.84
C LEU A 19 5.17 -8.00 -17.45
N ALA A 20 4.87 -7.18 -16.45
CA ALA A 20 5.36 -7.37 -15.09
C ALA A 20 4.56 -8.46 -14.35
N ASN A 21 5.27 -9.19 -13.48
CA ASN A 21 4.70 -10.11 -12.50
C ASN A 21 4.73 -9.48 -11.10
N SER A 22 4.21 -10.19 -10.10
CA SER A 22 4.05 -9.62 -8.74
C SER A 22 5.36 -9.33 -8.00
N TYR A 23 6.52 -9.75 -8.50
CA TYR A 23 7.84 -9.50 -7.91
C TYR A 23 8.66 -8.43 -8.63
N ASN A 24 8.47 -8.22 -9.94
CA ASN A 24 9.21 -7.18 -10.68
C ASN A 24 8.39 -5.91 -10.94
N ARG A 25 7.07 -5.95 -10.75
CA ARG A 25 6.17 -4.79 -10.96
C ARG A 25 6.56 -3.58 -10.12
N LEU A 26 6.72 -3.75 -8.81
CA LEU A 26 7.12 -2.65 -7.93
C LEU A 26 8.52 -2.13 -8.27
N PRO A 27 9.57 -2.97 -8.41
CA PRO A 27 10.90 -2.50 -8.86
C PRO A 27 10.85 -1.67 -10.15
N ILE A 28 10.12 -2.14 -11.18
CA ILE A 28 9.97 -1.38 -12.42
C ILE A 28 9.29 -0.04 -12.15
N LEU A 29 8.25 -0.01 -11.31
CA LEU A 29 7.56 1.24 -10.98
C LEU A 29 8.47 2.22 -10.22
N LEU A 30 9.33 1.73 -9.31
CA LEU A 30 10.31 2.55 -8.58
C LEU A 30 11.33 3.19 -9.54
N ASP A 31 11.86 2.41 -10.49
CA ASP A 31 12.78 2.93 -11.53
C ASP A 31 12.14 4.06 -12.37
N LEU A 32 10.81 4.07 -12.47
CA LEU A 32 10.03 5.04 -13.24
C LEU A 32 9.55 6.25 -12.42
N ALA A 33 9.80 6.30 -11.11
CA ALA A 33 9.26 7.31 -10.18
C ALA A 33 9.44 8.76 -10.64
N TRP A 34 10.59 9.07 -11.23
CA TRP A 34 10.96 10.42 -11.67
C TRP A 34 11.00 10.56 -13.19
N GLN A 35 10.44 9.58 -13.90
CA GLN A 35 10.34 9.59 -15.37
C GLN A 35 8.93 9.97 -15.85
N ALA A 36 7.98 10.16 -14.95
CA ALA A 36 6.60 10.51 -15.24
C ALA A 36 6.13 11.73 -14.42
N GLU A 37 4.98 12.29 -14.78
CA GLU A 37 4.32 13.26 -13.93
C GLU A 37 3.93 12.61 -12.59
N TRP A 38 4.12 13.35 -11.51
CA TRP A 38 3.93 12.90 -10.14
C TRP A 38 2.56 12.24 -9.91
N ALA A 39 1.50 12.83 -10.46
CA ALA A 39 0.12 12.33 -10.33
C ALA A 39 -0.13 11.05 -11.14
N ASP A 40 0.47 10.96 -12.34
CA ASP A 40 0.37 9.78 -13.19
C ASP A 40 1.07 8.59 -12.52
N TRP A 41 2.25 8.82 -11.92
CA TRP A 41 2.96 7.78 -11.19
C TRP A 41 2.17 7.26 -9.98
N LEU A 42 1.59 8.16 -9.18
CA LEU A 42 0.73 7.75 -8.06
C LEU A 42 -0.52 7.01 -8.51
N THR A 43 -1.11 7.41 -9.63
CA THR A 43 -2.24 6.71 -10.25
C THR A 43 -1.86 5.26 -10.53
N VAL A 44 -0.72 5.02 -11.17
CA VAL A 44 -0.26 3.67 -11.48
C VAL A 44 0.13 2.90 -10.20
N LEU A 45 0.75 3.53 -9.21
CA LEU A 45 1.02 2.89 -7.92
C LEU A 45 -0.27 2.40 -7.25
N GLY A 46 -1.31 3.23 -7.26
CA GLY A 46 -2.62 2.90 -6.69
C GLY A 46 -3.33 1.75 -7.42
N GLU A 47 -3.26 1.73 -8.75
CA GLU A 47 -3.79 0.66 -9.60
C GLU A 47 -3.08 -0.68 -9.37
N GLU A 48 -1.77 -0.63 -9.17
CA GLU A 48 -0.92 -1.81 -9.14
C GLU A 48 -0.63 -2.34 -7.71
N TRP A 49 -1.02 -1.59 -6.67
CA TRP A 49 -0.69 -1.86 -5.28
C TRP A 49 -0.96 -3.32 -4.86
N GLN A 50 -2.18 -3.80 -5.08
CA GLN A 50 -2.62 -5.14 -4.65
C GLN A 50 -2.03 -6.28 -5.51
N SER A 51 -1.29 -5.92 -6.55
CA SER A 51 -0.55 -6.81 -7.46
C SER A 51 0.96 -6.85 -7.17
N CYS A 52 1.44 -6.13 -6.15
CA CYS A 52 2.83 -6.11 -5.71
C CYS A 52 3.01 -6.95 -4.43
N ASP A 53 3.56 -8.16 -4.53
CA ASP A 53 3.74 -9.05 -3.36
C ASP A 53 5.00 -8.71 -2.53
N ASN A 54 5.86 -7.84 -3.04
CA ASN A 54 7.17 -7.52 -2.47
C ASN A 54 7.30 -6.09 -1.91
N ILE A 55 6.19 -5.38 -1.66
CA ILE A 55 6.21 -4.00 -1.10
C ILE A 55 7.10 -3.90 0.14
N GLY A 56 7.04 -4.90 1.03
CA GLY A 56 7.86 -4.91 2.25
C GLY A 56 9.38 -4.96 2.01
N LEU A 57 9.83 -5.43 0.85
CA LEU A 57 11.26 -5.48 0.50
C LEU A 57 11.80 -4.15 -0.04
N HIS A 58 10.91 -3.27 -0.53
CA HIS A 58 11.25 -1.98 -1.13
C HIS A 58 10.72 -0.81 -0.30
N LEU A 59 10.44 -1.04 0.99
CA LEU A 59 9.73 -0.07 1.82
C LEU A 59 10.48 1.26 1.91
N ASP A 60 11.79 1.21 2.21
CA ASP A 60 12.59 2.43 2.39
C ASP A 60 12.67 3.23 1.08
N GLU A 61 12.94 2.56 -0.05
CA GLU A 61 12.97 3.20 -1.37
C GLU A 61 11.61 3.81 -1.75
N LEU A 62 10.52 3.07 -1.53
CA LEU A 62 9.17 3.53 -1.81
C LEU A 62 8.81 4.77 -0.97
N LEU A 63 9.17 4.79 0.32
CA LEU A 63 8.82 5.88 1.24
C LEU A 63 9.74 7.11 1.11
N GLU A 64 10.99 6.94 0.66
CA GLU A 64 12.00 8.02 0.67
C GLU A 64 12.37 8.54 -0.73
N GLN A 65 12.14 7.75 -1.78
CA GLN A 65 12.68 8.02 -3.12
C GLN A 65 11.60 8.08 -4.20
N THR A 66 10.33 8.24 -3.83
CA THR A 66 9.22 8.31 -4.78
C THR A 66 8.21 9.39 -4.41
N PRO A 67 7.31 9.77 -5.35
CA PRO A 67 6.14 10.60 -5.06
C PRO A 67 5.30 10.20 -3.85
N LEU A 68 5.35 8.93 -3.39
CA LEU A 68 4.63 8.51 -2.20
C LEU A 68 5.07 9.27 -0.94
N ALA A 69 6.33 9.72 -0.88
CA ALA A 69 6.86 10.54 0.22
C ALA A 69 5.99 11.79 0.47
N ASP A 70 5.60 12.47 -0.61
CA ASP A 70 4.74 13.67 -0.50
C ASP A 70 3.34 13.31 0.00
N VAL A 71 2.81 12.15 -0.39
CA VAL A 71 1.51 11.66 0.11
C VAL A 71 1.57 11.39 1.61
N ILE A 72 2.71 10.94 2.14
CA ILE A 72 2.87 10.74 3.60
C ILE A 72 2.82 12.08 4.33
N ASP A 73 3.49 13.10 3.78
CA ASP A 73 3.51 14.43 4.38
C ASP A 73 2.16 15.16 4.26
N GLN A 74 1.43 14.92 3.18
CA GLN A 74 0.14 15.59 2.90
C GLN A 74 -0.94 14.61 2.40
N PRO A 75 -1.37 13.60 3.21
CA PRO A 75 -2.24 12.53 2.72
C PRO A 75 -3.54 13.05 2.12
N LYS A 76 -4.22 13.97 2.81
CA LYS A 76 -5.52 14.49 2.37
C LYS A 76 -5.47 15.21 1.03
N ALA A 77 -4.37 15.89 0.71
CA ALA A 77 -4.24 16.66 -0.52
C ALA A 77 -3.91 15.76 -1.72
N LEU A 78 -3.22 14.63 -1.47
CA LEU A 78 -2.50 13.90 -2.52
C LEU A 78 -3.00 12.46 -2.69
N ARG A 79 -3.61 11.85 -1.67
CA ARG A 79 -4.07 10.45 -1.69
C ARG A 79 -5.10 10.11 -2.76
N GLN A 80 -5.84 11.10 -3.26
CA GLN A 80 -6.86 10.87 -4.28
C GLN A 80 -6.30 10.22 -5.55
N TRP A 81 -5.00 10.43 -5.84
CA TRP A 81 -4.34 9.82 -6.99
C TRP A 81 -4.06 8.33 -6.78
N LEU A 82 -4.06 7.81 -5.55
CA LEU A 82 -3.85 6.37 -5.29
C LEU A 82 -5.14 5.55 -5.37
N MET A 83 -6.29 6.20 -5.59
CA MET A 83 -7.61 5.61 -5.41
C MET A 83 -8.54 5.89 -6.58
N THR A 84 -9.44 4.95 -6.82
CA THR A 84 -10.63 5.16 -7.65
C THR A 84 -11.63 6.06 -6.93
N ALA A 85 -12.63 6.58 -7.65
CA ALA A 85 -13.69 7.40 -7.07
C ALA A 85 -14.48 6.65 -5.98
N ASP A 86 -14.73 5.35 -6.16
CA ASP A 86 -15.45 4.52 -5.20
C ASP A 86 -14.63 4.30 -3.92
N GLU A 87 -13.32 4.11 -4.07
CA GLU A 87 -12.38 4.00 -2.95
C GLU A 87 -12.28 5.31 -2.15
N VAL A 88 -12.24 6.46 -2.83
CA VAL A 88 -12.29 7.79 -2.19
C VAL A 88 -13.59 7.95 -1.40
N ALA A 89 -14.73 7.65 -2.02
CA ALA A 89 -16.04 7.78 -1.36
C ALA A 89 -16.16 6.85 -0.14
N ALA A 90 -15.66 5.63 -0.23
CA ALA A 90 -15.64 4.70 0.89
C ALA A 90 -14.70 5.14 2.02
N LEU A 91 -13.53 5.70 1.68
CA LEU A 91 -12.60 6.27 2.66
C LEU A 91 -13.25 7.44 3.40
N ASP A 92 -13.93 8.35 2.69
CA ASP A 92 -14.59 9.50 3.28
C ASP A 92 -15.76 9.10 4.20
N ALA A 93 -16.41 7.97 3.92
CA ALA A 93 -17.47 7.40 4.76
C ALA A 93 -16.96 6.74 6.05
N LEU A 94 -15.65 6.50 6.19
CA LEU A 94 -15.08 5.96 7.43
C LEU A 94 -15.23 6.96 8.60
N PRO A 95 -15.29 6.46 9.86
CA PRO A 95 -15.24 7.32 11.03
C PRO A 95 -13.91 8.08 11.11
N GLU A 96 -13.91 9.22 11.82
CA GLU A 96 -12.73 10.07 12.01
C GLU A 96 -11.51 9.30 12.54
N VAL A 97 -11.73 8.31 13.42
CA VAL A 97 -10.69 7.40 13.89
C VAL A 97 -11.07 5.97 13.54
N VAL A 98 -10.23 5.35 12.70
CA VAL A 98 -10.42 4.02 12.15
C VAL A 98 -9.63 3.01 12.98
N THR A 99 -10.21 1.83 13.24
CA THR A 99 -9.48 0.69 13.78
C THR A 99 -9.04 -0.20 12.63
N VAL A 100 -7.75 -0.55 12.62
CA VAL A 100 -7.16 -1.37 11.57
C VAL A 100 -6.42 -2.56 12.15
N TRP A 101 -6.33 -3.63 11.38
CA TRP A 101 -5.76 -4.91 11.79
C TRP A 101 -4.69 -5.38 10.81
N ARG A 102 -3.68 -6.09 11.30
CA ARG A 102 -2.65 -6.68 10.45
C ARG A 102 -2.27 -8.04 10.98
N GLY A 103 -2.50 -9.09 10.19
CA GLY A 103 -1.89 -10.39 10.41
C GLY A 103 -0.50 -10.40 9.81
N CYS A 104 0.50 -10.73 10.61
CA CYS A 104 1.89 -10.61 10.20
C CYS A 104 2.80 -11.48 11.07
N TYR A 105 4.10 -11.37 10.83
CA TYR A 105 5.17 -11.87 11.69
C TYR A 105 5.92 -10.68 12.33
N GLN A 106 6.81 -10.97 13.27
CA GLN A 106 7.59 -9.92 13.95
C GLN A 106 8.43 -9.09 12.96
N SER A 107 8.96 -9.72 11.90
CA SER A 107 9.80 -9.11 10.86
C SER A 107 9.07 -8.03 10.04
N ASN A 108 7.77 -8.22 9.77
CA ASN A 108 6.98 -7.34 8.90
C ASN A 108 5.81 -6.67 9.65
N LYS A 109 5.94 -6.52 10.97
CA LYS A 109 4.93 -5.96 11.87
C LYS A 109 4.45 -4.56 11.48
N TRP A 110 5.32 -3.75 10.87
CA TRP A 110 5.08 -2.34 10.56
C TRP A 110 4.96 -2.04 9.06
N GLY A 111 4.61 -3.04 8.25
CA GLY A 111 4.33 -2.81 6.83
C GLY A 111 3.08 -1.93 6.62
N LEU A 112 2.89 -1.52 5.36
CA LEU A 112 1.92 -0.48 5.01
C LEU A 112 0.47 -0.96 4.88
N SER A 113 0.26 -2.25 4.59
CA SER A 113 -1.07 -2.83 4.40
C SER A 113 -1.74 -3.23 5.71
N TRP A 114 -2.94 -2.70 5.95
CA TRP A 114 -3.78 -3.05 7.07
C TRP A 114 -5.18 -3.38 6.57
N SER A 115 -5.94 -4.19 7.29
CA SER A 115 -7.32 -4.52 6.95
C SER A 115 -8.29 -3.81 7.88
N LEU A 116 -9.45 -3.41 7.35
CA LEU A 116 -10.60 -3.01 8.18
C LEU A 116 -11.28 -4.23 8.82
N ASP A 117 -11.04 -5.43 8.29
CA ASP A 117 -11.64 -6.68 8.74
C ASP A 117 -10.63 -7.48 9.58
N ARG A 118 -10.98 -7.70 10.84
CA ARG A 118 -10.13 -8.44 11.79
C ARG A 118 -9.86 -9.87 11.33
N ASP A 119 -10.87 -10.56 10.82
CA ASP A 119 -10.79 -12.00 10.56
C ASP A 119 -10.07 -12.26 9.24
N LYS A 120 -10.27 -11.38 8.24
CA LYS A 120 -9.41 -11.36 7.04
C LYS A 120 -7.95 -11.07 7.41
N ALA A 121 -7.72 -10.07 8.27
CA ALA A 121 -6.37 -9.77 8.74
C ALA A 121 -5.71 -11.00 9.40
N ALA A 122 -6.44 -11.70 10.26
CA ALA A 122 -5.94 -12.89 10.96
C ALA A 122 -5.60 -14.06 10.03
N ALA A 123 -6.22 -14.13 8.84
CA ALA A 123 -5.95 -15.19 7.86
C ALA A 123 -4.68 -14.95 7.03
N PHE A 124 -4.16 -13.71 6.92
CA PHE A 124 -3.01 -13.45 6.05
C PHE A 124 -1.78 -14.33 6.31
N PRO A 125 -1.34 -14.54 7.57
CA PRO A 125 -0.16 -15.36 7.85
C PRO A 125 -0.30 -16.83 7.43
N SER A 126 -1.52 -17.36 7.25
CA SER A 126 -1.73 -18.75 6.84
C SER A 126 -1.67 -18.95 5.32
N PHE A 127 -1.74 -17.89 4.52
CA PHE A 127 -1.56 -18.00 3.08
C PHE A 127 -0.11 -18.33 2.71
N ASN A 128 0.10 -19.34 1.85
CA ASN A 128 1.44 -19.82 1.46
C ASN A 128 2.41 -18.71 1.04
N ARG A 129 1.95 -17.66 0.36
CA ARG A 129 2.79 -16.53 -0.08
C ARG A 129 3.26 -15.61 1.04
N TYR A 130 2.59 -15.62 2.19
CA TYR A 130 2.88 -14.77 3.35
C TYR A 130 3.37 -15.55 4.57
N ARG A 131 3.25 -16.88 4.53
CA ARG A 131 3.73 -17.77 5.58
C ARG A 131 5.23 -17.62 5.74
N GLN A 132 5.66 -17.45 6.98
CA GLN A 132 7.05 -17.41 7.41
C GLN A 132 7.23 -18.33 8.63
N ASP A 133 8.48 -18.64 8.94
CA ASP A 133 8.80 -19.33 10.18
C ASP A 133 8.54 -18.42 11.39
N GLY A 134 8.06 -19.03 12.48
CA GLY A 134 7.84 -18.35 13.75
C GLY A 134 6.37 -18.12 14.09
N GLN A 135 6.14 -17.32 15.14
CA GLN A 135 4.82 -17.09 15.72
C GLN A 135 4.05 -16.01 14.92
N PRO A 136 2.93 -16.34 14.25
CA PRO A 136 2.09 -15.35 13.62
C PRO A 136 1.42 -14.45 14.66
N LEU A 137 1.27 -13.18 14.31
CA LEU A 137 0.78 -12.10 15.13
C LEU A 137 -0.46 -11.47 14.49
N LEU A 138 -1.39 -11.03 15.32
CA LEU A 138 -2.44 -10.09 14.94
C LEU A 138 -2.18 -8.77 15.66
N VAL A 139 -1.93 -7.72 14.90
CA VAL A 139 -1.74 -6.36 15.39
C VAL A 139 -3.05 -5.61 15.26
N LYS A 140 -3.44 -4.91 16.33
CA LYS A 140 -4.52 -3.92 16.34
C LYS A 140 -3.91 -2.53 16.43
N ALA A 141 -4.35 -1.61 15.59
CA ALA A 141 -3.95 -0.22 15.63
C ALA A 141 -5.13 0.73 15.38
N ARG A 142 -4.93 2.02 15.64
CA ARG A 142 -5.87 3.10 15.32
C ARG A 142 -5.17 4.17 14.50
N ILE A 143 -5.88 4.74 13.53
CA ILE A 143 -5.38 5.82 12.67
C ILE A 143 -6.48 6.86 12.45
N ALA A 144 -6.11 8.13 12.36
CA ALA A 144 -7.07 9.14 11.93
C ALA A 144 -7.36 8.91 10.44
N ARG A 145 -8.62 9.01 10.03
CA ARG A 145 -9.02 8.85 8.62
C ARG A 145 -8.22 9.77 7.71
N ASP A 146 -7.90 10.97 8.16
CA ASP A 146 -7.16 11.97 7.39
C ASP A 146 -5.66 11.61 7.22
N ASP A 147 -5.12 10.68 8.03
CA ASP A 147 -3.74 10.16 7.91
C ASP A 147 -3.64 8.89 7.02
N ILE A 148 -4.77 8.36 6.55
CA ILE A 148 -4.79 7.19 5.65
C ILE A 148 -4.29 7.61 4.26
N LEU A 149 -3.32 6.86 3.72
CA LEU A 149 -2.72 7.11 2.41
C LEU A 149 -3.59 6.59 1.26
N ALA A 150 -4.28 5.46 1.45
CA ALA A 150 -5.30 4.98 0.51
C ALA A 150 -6.20 3.93 1.16
N LEU A 151 -7.35 3.72 0.55
CA LEU A 151 -8.21 2.55 0.77
C LEU A 151 -8.31 1.79 -0.55
N LYS A 152 -8.07 0.48 -0.53
CA LYS A 152 -8.24 -0.40 -1.69
C LYS A 152 -9.40 -1.37 -1.44
N LEU A 153 -10.31 -1.46 -2.40
CA LEU A 153 -11.57 -2.22 -2.25
C LEU A 153 -11.64 -3.48 -3.13
N GLU A 154 -10.57 -3.82 -3.84
CA GLU A 154 -10.57 -4.98 -4.70
C GLU A 154 -10.40 -6.29 -3.91
N ARG A 155 -10.51 -7.41 -4.62
CA ARG A 155 -10.29 -8.76 -4.06
C ARG A 155 -11.17 -9.10 -2.85
N ASN A 156 -12.34 -8.47 -2.75
CA ASN A 156 -13.26 -8.61 -1.62
C ASN A 156 -12.58 -8.27 -0.28
N GLU A 157 -11.67 -7.30 -0.27
CA GLU A 157 -11.02 -6.78 0.93
C GLU A 157 -11.14 -5.25 0.98
N ALA A 158 -11.16 -4.70 2.20
CA ALA A 158 -10.95 -3.28 2.43
C ALA A 158 -9.58 -3.07 3.07
N GLU A 159 -8.57 -2.85 2.22
CA GLU A 159 -7.17 -2.66 2.60
C GLU A 159 -6.86 -1.18 2.80
N VAL A 160 -6.42 -0.82 3.99
CA VAL A 160 -5.92 0.50 4.35
C VAL A 160 -4.40 0.54 4.17
N ILE A 161 -3.92 1.49 3.36
CA ILE A 161 -2.50 1.81 3.24
C ILE A 161 -2.17 2.91 4.25
N ALA A 162 -1.26 2.63 5.18
CA ALA A 162 -0.91 3.56 6.26
C ALA A 162 0.51 3.35 6.78
N VAL A 163 1.18 4.47 7.11
CA VAL A 163 2.48 4.46 7.79
C VAL A 163 2.26 4.53 9.30
N ARG A 164 2.76 3.51 10.01
CA ARG A 164 2.84 3.48 11.49
C ARG A 164 1.57 3.94 12.24
N PRO A 165 0.39 3.32 12.01
CA PRO A 165 -0.80 3.63 12.79
C PRO A 165 -0.55 3.39 14.29
N LYS A 166 -1.26 4.12 15.16
CA LYS A 166 -1.08 4.06 16.62
C LYS A 166 -1.41 2.67 17.13
N HIS A 167 -0.38 1.94 17.55
CA HIS A 167 -0.49 0.59 18.10
C HIS A 167 -1.43 0.57 19.32
N VAL A 168 -2.27 -0.46 19.38
CA VAL A 168 -3.18 -0.72 20.51
C VAL A 168 -2.82 -2.04 21.19
N SER A 169 -2.67 -3.12 20.43
CA SER A 169 -2.35 -4.43 20.98
C SER A 169 -1.71 -5.35 19.94
N THR A 170 -1.03 -6.38 20.41
CA THR A 170 -0.56 -7.51 19.59
C THR A 170 -0.95 -8.80 20.30
N SER A 171 -1.53 -9.74 19.55
CA SER A 171 -1.88 -11.08 20.04
C SER A 171 -1.24 -12.15 19.17
N HIS A 172 -1.00 -13.33 19.73
CA HIS A 172 -0.58 -14.50 18.96
C HIS A 172 -1.77 -15.10 18.23
N LEU A 173 -1.57 -15.43 16.95
CA LEU A 173 -2.50 -16.26 16.20
C LEU A 173 -2.16 -17.74 16.42
N PRO A 174 -3.13 -18.66 16.30
CA PRO A 174 -2.84 -20.09 16.32
C PRO A 174 -1.76 -20.45 15.27
N LEU A 175 -0.91 -21.40 15.61
CA LEU A 175 -0.06 -22.07 14.62
C LEU A 175 -0.93 -23.15 13.97
N ASP A 176 -1.13 -23.03 12.66
CA ASP A 176 -1.73 -24.08 11.83
C ASP A 176 -0.73 -25.23 11.57
#